data_AF-A0A7W0S6V2-F1
#
_entry.id   AF-A0A7W0S6V2-F1
#
_cell.length_a   1.000
_cell.length_b   1.000
_cell.length_c   1.000
_cell.angle_alpha   90.00
_cell.angle_beta   90.00
_cell.angle_gamma   90.00
#
_symmetry.space_group_name_H-M   'P 1'
#
loop_
_entity.id
_entity.type
_entity.pdbx_description
1 polymer ?
#
loop_
_entity_poly.entity_id
_entity_poly.type
_entity_poly.pdbx_seq_one_letter_code
_entity_poly.pdbx_strand_id
1 'polypeptide(L)'
;MRLDCVDTGHDPSEAQVLDLIRAQRGAEPPDVLKTLHYRPELFGRPFSDALDLAMRGPSDWSDGERELFAAFVSSLNQCPF
;
A
#
# COMPACT_ATOMS: atom_id res chain seq x y z
N MET A 1 -9.16 12.53 -8.54
CA MET A 1 -8.47 13.73 -8.01
C MET A 1 -7.65 13.28 -6.83
N ARG A 2 -6.34 13.51 -6.85
CA ARG A 2 -5.44 13.13 -5.76
C ARG A 2 -5.40 14.25 -4.73
N LEU A 3 -5.25 13.89 -3.46
CA LEU A 3 -5.12 14.86 -2.37
C LEU A 3 -3.67 15.32 -2.26
N ASP A 4 -3.41 16.62 -2.37
CA ASP A 4 -2.05 17.20 -2.31
C ASP A 4 -1.31 16.86 -1.01
N CYS A 5 -2.05 16.65 0.08
CA CYS A 5 -1.46 16.26 1.37
C CYS A 5 -0.81 14.87 1.36
N VAL A 6 -1.20 13.99 0.44
CA VAL A 6 -0.58 12.66 0.27
C VAL A 6 0.73 12.74 -0.52
N ASP A 7 1.08 13.90 -1.07
CA ASP A 7 2.39 14.11 -1.70
C ASP A 7 3.37 14.88 -0.81
N THR A 8 2.88 15.75 0.07
CA THR A 8 3.74 16.69 0.81
C THR A 8 3.46 16.78 2.31
N GLY A 9 2.36 16.21 2.80
CA GLY A 9 1.87 16.41 4.17
C GLY A 9 2.28 15.33 5.18
N HIS A 10 3.32 14.54 4.90
CA HIS A 10 3.78 13.47 5.77
C HIS A 10 4.42 13.99 7.06
N ASP A 11 4.34 13.20 8.12
CA ASP A 11 5.20 13.40 9.29
C ASP A 11 6.68 13.30 8.85
N PRO A 12 7.61 14.08 9.43
CA PRO A 12 9.02 14.05 9.06
C PRO A 12 9.67 12.66 9.07
N SER A 13 9.27 11.75 9.99
CA SER A 13 9.83 10.39 9.99
C SER A 13 9.34 9.56 8.81
N GLU A 14 8.06 9.70 8.46
CA GLU A 14 7.45 9.00 7.31
C GLU A 14 7.97 9.56 5.98
N ALA A 15 8.20 10.87 5.90
CA ALA A 15 8.83 11.51 4.73
C ALA A 15 10.24 10.95 4.48
N GLN A 16 11.04 10.75 5.52
CA GLN A 16 12.38 10.15 5.39
C GLN A 16 12.33 8.71 4.85
N VAL A 17 11.33 7.93 5.25
CA VAL A 17 11.13 6.57 4.71
C VAL A 17 10.82 6.64 3.20
N LEU A 18 9.94 7.55 2.78
CA LEU A 18 9.60 7.72 1.36
C LEU A 18 10.80 8.21 0.53
N ASP A 19 11.65 9.08 1.08
CA ASP A 19 12.87 9.53 0.42
C ASP A 19 13.89 8.40 0.26
N LEU A 20 14.02 7.51 1.25
CA LEU A 20 14.85 6.31 1.14
C LEU A 20 14.33 5.38 0.04
N ILE A 21 13.01 5.14 -0.01
CA ILE A 21 12.38 4.33 -1.06
C ILE A 21 12.63 4.96 -2.43
N ARG A 22 12.50 6.29 -2.55
CA ARG A 22 12.78 7.02 -3.79
C ARG A 22 14.22 6.79 -4.25
N ALA A 23 15.19 6.92 -3.33
CA ALA A 23 16.60 6.71 -3.63
C ALA A 23 16.89 5.26 -4.06
N GLN A 24 16.32 4.28 -3.36
CA GLN A 24 16.50 2.85 -3.68
C GLN A 24 15.91 2.46 -5.04
N ARG A 25 14.73 3.01 -5.38
CA ARG A 25 14.05 2.71 -6.65
C ARG A 25 14.59 3.52 -7.83
N GLY A 26 15.25 4.66 -7.58
CA GLY A 26 15.58 5.66 -8.60
C GLY A 26 14.34 6.28 -9.27
N ALA A 27 13.18 6.16 -8.63
CA ALA A 27 11.88 6.58 -9.13
C ALA A 27 10.96 6.93 -7.97
N GLU A 28 9.87 7.64 -8.25
CA GLU A 28 8.91 8.06 -7.22
C GLU A 28 8.31 6.84 -6.48
N PRO A 29 8.12 6.92 -5.15
CA PRO A 29 7.41 5.89 -4.41
C PRO A 29 6.00 5.69 -4.98
N PRO A 30 5.49 4.44 -5.08
CA PRO A 30 4.13 4.17 -5.51
C PRO A 30 3.11 4.91 -4.63
N ASP A 31 2.02 5.34 -5.24
CA ASP A 31 0.98 6.13 -4.57
C ASP A 31 0.34 5.42 -3.38
N VAL A 32 0.26 4.09 -3.44
CA VAL A 32 -0.20 3.26 -2.31
C VAL A 32 0.73 3.42 -1.12
N LEU A 33 2.05 3.44 -1.31
CA LEU A 33 2.99 3.63 -0.20
C LEU A 33 2.84 5.02 0.40
N LYS A 34 2.76 6.05 -0.43
CA LYS A 34 2.51 7.42 0.07
C LYS A 34 1.21 7.49 0.88
N THR A 35 0.15 6.83 0.43
CA THR A 35 -1.13 6.78 1.16
C THR A 35 -0.98 6.06 2.51
N LEU A 36 -0.30 4.92 2.56
CA LEU A 36 -0.06 4.17 3.80
C LEU A 36 0.82 4.95 4.79
N HIS A 37 1.77 5.73 4.29
CA HIS A 37 2.66 6.58 5.09
C HIS A 37 2.03 7.95 5.44
N TYR A 38 0.83 8.27 4.97
CA TYR A 38 0.11 9.47 5.37
C TYR A 38 -0.79 9.19 6.58
N ARG A 39 -0.41 9.69 7.76
CA ARG A 39 -1.06 9.39 9.06
C ARG A 39 -1.21 7.88 9.27
N PRO A 40 -0.09 7.13 9.37
CA PRO A 40 -0.09 5.68 9.34
C PRO A 40 -0.92 5.06 10.48
N GLU A 41 -1.07 5.72 11.62
CA GLU A 41 -1.89 5.26 12.73
C GLU A 41 -3.39 5.26 12.42
N LEU A 42 -3.86 6.10 11.50
CA LEU A 42 -5.27 6.22 11.15
C LEU A 42 -5.71 5.18 10.12
N PHE A 43 -4.89 4.97 9.09
CA PHE A 43 -5.23 4.08 7.97
C PHE A 43 -4.10 3.10 7.65
N GLY A 44 -2.86 3.59 7.51
CA GLY A 44 -1.72 2.79 7.03
C GLY A 44 -1.50 1.48 7.76
N ARG A 45 -1.16 1.53 9.05
CA ARG A 45 -0.88 0.32 9.87
C ARG A 45 -2.10 -0.58 9.99
N PRO A 46 -3.31 -0.09 10.37
CA PRO A 46 -4.48 -0.96 10.45
C PRO A 46 -4.83 -1.65 9.13
N PHE A 47 -4.69 -0.95 8.00
CA PHE A 47 -4.94 -1.53 6.68
C PHE A 47 -3.88 -2.55 6.30
N SER A 48 -2.59 -2.24 6.49
CA SER A 48 -1.49 -3.16 6.22
C SER A 48 -1.62 -4.44 7.06
N ASP A 49 -1.93 -4.33 8.35
CA ASP A 49 -2.12 -5.50 9.23
C ASP A 49 -3.27 -6.39 8.73
N ALA A 50 -4.39 -5.77 8.31
CA ALA A 50 -5.52 -6.50 7.76
C ALA A 50 -5.20 -7.16 6.41
N LEU A 51 -4.47 -6.46 5.55
CA LEU A 51 -4.04 -6.98 4.26
C LEU A 51 -3.06 -8.14 4.42
N ASP A 52 -2.08 -8.01 5.31
CA ASP A 52 -1.12 -9.08 5.62
C ASP A 52 -1.81 -10.29 6.21
N LEU A 53 -2.79 -10.10 7.11
CA LEU A 53 -3.59 -11.20 7.63
C LEU A 53 -4.35 -11.91 6.51
N ALA A 54 -4.98 -11.17 5.59
CA ALA A 54 -5.72 -11.74 4.48
C ALA A 54 -4.80 -12.48 3.49
N MET A 55 -3.70 -11.84 3.08
CA MET A 55 -2.83 -12.31 1.99
C MET A 55 -1.74 -13.28 2.42
N ARG A 56 -1.30 -13.23 3.68
CA ARG A 56 -0.16 -13.99 4.21
C ARG A 56 -0.46 -14.73 5.52
N GLY A 57 -1.59 -14.44 6.17
CA GLY A 57 -2.01 -15.14 7.39
C GLY A 57 -2.37 -16.63 7.16
N PRO A 58 -2.57 -17.40 8.25
CA PRO A 58 -2.97 -18.81 8.17
C PRO A 58 -4.25 -19.00 7.35
N SER A 59 -4.22 -19.94 6.40
CA SER A 59 -5.32 -20.19 5.47
C SER A 59 -5.16 -21.58 4.84
N ASP A 60 -6.28 -22.17 4.41
CA ASP A 60 -6.27 -23.36 3.55
C ASP A 60 -5.86 -23.02 2.10
N TRP A 61 -5.95 -21.74 1.73
CA TRP A 61 -5.49 -21.23 0.44
C TRP A 61 -4.03 -20.79 0.49
N SER A 62 -3.30 -21.16 -0.55
CA SER A 62 -1.95 -20.67 -0.80
C SER A 62 -1.92 -19.16 -1.07
N ASP A 63 -0.74 -18.55 -0.90
CA ASP A 63 -0.50 -17.15 -1.27
C ASP A 63 -0.88 -16.89 -2.73
N GLY A 64 -0.53 -17.81 -3.65
CA GLY A 64 -0.84 -17.68 -5.08
C GLY A 64 -2.34 -17.69 -5.37
N GLU A 65 -3.13 -18.51 -4.68
CA GLU A 65 -4.59 -18.52 -4.83
C GLU A 65 -5.22 -17.20 -4.34
N ARG A 66 -4.71 -16.65 -3.24
CA ARG A 66 -5.17 -15.36 -2.72
C ARG A 66 -4.85 -14.21 -3.67
N GLU A 67 -3.65 -14.22 -4.27
CA GLU A 67 -3.28 -13.26 -5.32
C GLU A 67 -4.17 -13.42 -6.57
N LEU A 68 -4.52 -14.67 -6.96
CA LEU A 68 -5.46 -14.91 -8.05
C LEU A 68 -6.85 -14.32 -7.76
N PHE A 69 -7.36 -14.47 -6.53
CA PHE A 69 -8.63 -13.88 -6.12
C PHE A 69 -8.56 -12.35 -6.15
N ALA A 70 -7.49 -11.76 -5.62
CA ALA A 70 -7.28 -10.32 -5.66
C ALA A 70 -7.25 -9.79 -7.10
N ALA A 71 -6.47 -10.42 -7.99
CA ALA A 71 -6.39 -10.04 -9.40
C ALA A 71 -7.75 -10.17 -10.12
N PHE A 72 -8.49 -11.24 -9.86
CA PHE A 72 -9.81 -11.45 -10.44
C PHE A 72 -10.81 -10.38 -10.00
N VAL A 73 -10.87 -10.09 -8.69
CA VAL A 73 -11.74 -9.03 -8.14
C VAL A 73 -11.34 -7.65 -8.67
N SER A 74 -10.05 -7.35 -8.78
CA SER A 74 -9.57 -6.09 -9.37
C SER A 74 -9.97 -5.95 -10.84
N SER A 75 -9.90 -7.03 -11.62
CA SER A 75 -10.34 -7.08 -13.01
C SER A 75 -11.84 -6.78 -13.14
N LEU A 76 -12.68 -7.40 -12.31
CA LEU A 76 -14.13 -7.15 -12.27
C LEU A 76 -14.48 -5.70 -11.90
N ASN A 77 -13.70 -5.09 -11.02
CA ASN A 77 -13.87 -3.70 -10.59
C ASN A 77 -13.16 -2.70 -11.49
N GLN A 78 -12.53 -3.14 -12.58
CA GLN A 78 -11.75 -2.29 -13.48
C GLN A 78 -10.75 -1.41 -12.71
N CYS A 79 -10.00 -2.04 -11.79
CA CYS A 79 -8.97 -1.41 -10.99
C CYS A 79 -7.59 -1.65 -11.64
N PRO A 80 -7.06 -0.72 -12.45
CA PRO A 80 -5.82 -0.91 -13.21
C PRO A 80 -4.56 -0.52 -12.44
N PHE A 81 -4.70 -0.20 -11.14
CA PHE A 81 -3.60 0.26 -10.29
C PHE A 81 -2.43 -0.74 -10.29
#